data_AF-F4R9K3-F1
#
_entry.id   AF-F4R9K3-F1
#
_cell.length_a   1.000
_cell.length_b   1.000
_cell.length_c   1.000
_cell.angle_alpha   90.00
_cell.angle_beta   90.00
_cell.angle_gamma   90.00
#
_symmetry.space_group_name_H-M   'P 1'
#
loop_
_entity.id
_entity.type
_entity.pdbx_description
1 polymer ?
#
loop_
_entity_poly.entity_id
_entity_poly.type
_entity_poly.pdbx_seq_one_letter_code
_entity_poly.pdbx_strand_id
1 'polypeptide(L)'
;LSNSISLIASLVDSAMDFLSTAIIWWTNRKIDSKSWQSVWQYPVGKRRMEPMGVVVFSVFMISSFVQVLVESVERLFAGSNTALSIPLTSMIVMWATIAVKGVVWLWCRRKKNTSVRALAQDAENDCVLNVFSLLFPYLGQKLNIPWLDAVGGLILSIYIITEWSHTLFDNVKNLTGKRADPIQHQRVAYLVTRFSPLIQALQHCHVYQAGDDLIVETSVFLSSHGHPTAHDLGESVQYALESLDGIARAC
;
A
#
# COMPACT_ATOMS: atom_id res chain seq x y z
N LEU A 1 -11.90 8.48 -38.05
CA LEU A 1 -11.60 7.22 -37.34
C LEU A 1 -10.77 7.41 -36.05
N SER A 2 -10.03 8.51 -35.85
CA SER A 2 -9.24 8.73 -34.61
C SER A 2 -10.08 9.02 -33.35
N ASN A 3 -11.26 9.63 -33.50
CA ASN A 3 -12.12 9.97 -32.36
C ASN A 3 -12.59 8.74 -31.57
N SER A 4 -12.80 7.60 -32.22
CA SER A 4 -13.31 6.39 -31.58
C SER A 4 -12.24 5.68 -30.74
N ILE A 5 -11.00 5.62 -31.20
CA ILE A 5 -9.88 5.02 -30.46
C ILE A 5 -9.48 5.89 -29.27
N SER A 6 -9.43 7.21 -29.45
CA SER A 6 -9.18 8.15 -28.35
C SER A 6 -10.29 8.11 -27.30
N LEU A 7 -11.56 7.97 -27.71
CA LEU A 7 -12.69 7.82 -26.78
C LEU A 7 -12.61 6.52 -25.99
N ILE A 8 -12.31 5.39 -26.65
CA ILE A 8 -12.19 4.09 -25.98
C ILE A 8 -11.00 4.08 -25.01
N ALA A 9 -9.84 4.64 -25.40
CA ALA A 9 -8.70 4.78 -24.50
C ALA A 9 -9.04 5.66 -23.28
N SER A 10 -9.70 6.81 -23.48
CA SER A 10 -10.12 7.67 -22.38
C SER A 10 -11.20 7.04 -21.49
N LEU A 11 -12.06 6.19 -22.05
CA LEU A 11 -13.06 5.42 -21.32
C LEU A 11 -12.41 4.31 -20.49
N VAL A 12 -11.39 3.64 -21.01
CA VAL A 12 -10.64 2.60 -20.30
C VAL A 12 -9.83 3.21 -19.16
N ASP A 13 -9.16 4.34 -19.39
CA ASP A 13 -8.47 5.09 -18.32
C ASP A 13 -9.45 5.57 -17.25
N SER A 14 -10.59 6.17 -17.66
CA SER A 14 -11.62 6.60 -16.72
C SER A 14 -12.27 5.42 -15.99
N ALA A 15 -12.37 4.25 -16.63
CA ALA A 15 -12.88 3.04 -16.00
C ALA A 15 -11.87 2.43 -15.02
N MET A 16 -10.57 2.53 -15.30
CA MET A 16 -9.49 2.14 -14.39
C MET A 16 -9.42 3.07 -13.17
N ASP A 17 -9.52 4.38 -13.37
CA ASP A 17 -9.62 5.38 -12.30
C ASP A 17 -10.92 5.19 -11.49
N PHE A 18 -12.03 4.84 -12.14
CA PHE A 18 -13.29 4.53 -11.47
C PHE A 18 -13.20 3.21 -10.69
N LEU A 19 -12.53 2.20 -11.22
CA LEU A 19 -12.31 0.92 -10.56
C LEU A 19 -11.38 1.07 -9.36
N SER A 20 -10.31 1.86 -9.45
CA SER A 20 -9.42 2.13 -8.31
C SER A 20 -10.19 2.85 -7.20
N THR A 21 -10.95 3.89 -7.54
CA THR A 21 -11.80 4.63 -6.61
C THR A 21 -12.91 3.75 -6.02
N ALA A 22 -13.54 2.88 -6.82
CA ALA A 22 -14.58 1.97 -6.40
C ALA A 22 -14.04 0.87 -5.47
N ILE A 23 -12.88 0.28 -5.80
CA ILE A 23 -12.22 -0.73 -4.96
C ILE A 23 -11.83 -0.11 -3.62
N ILE A 24 -11.30 1.10 -3.60
CA ILE A 24 -10.90 1.80 -2.39
C ILE A 24 -12.11 2.22 -1.56
N TRP A 25 -13.16 2.73 -2.21
CA TRP A 25 -14.41 3.06 -1.56
C TRP A 25 -15.04 1.82 -0.95
N TRP A 26 -15.07 0.70 -1.67
CA TRP A 26 -15.67 -0.54 -1.19
C TRP A 26 -14.84 -1.19 -0.08
N THR A 27 -13.52 -1.07 -0.16
CA THR A 27 -12.57 -1.54 0.86
C THR A 27 -12.75 -0.72 2.15
N ASN A 28 -12.71 0.62 2.09
CA ASN A 28 -12.98 1.48 3.25
C ASN A 28 -14.40 1.26 3.82
N ARG A 29 -15.41 1.12 2.97
CA ARG A 29 -16.81 0.90 3.40
C ARG A 29 -16.98 -0.43 4.13
N LYS A 30 -16.27 -1.49 3.73
CA LYS A 30 -16.31 -2.81 4.39
C LYS A 30 -15.43 -2.91 5.65
N ILE A 31 -14.38 -2.11 5.73
CA ILE A 31 -13.55 -1.98 6.94
C ILE A 31 -14.30 -1.19 8.02
N ASP A 32 -14.98 -0.11 7.65
CA ASP A 32 -15.76 0.71 8.58
C ASP A 32 -17.12 0.11 8.99
N SER A 33 -17.65 -0.87 8.24
CA SER A 33 -18.89 -1.53 8.65
C SER A 33 -18.65 -2.49 9.83
N LYS A 34 -18.64 -1.96 11.05
CA LYS A 34 -18.72 -2.73 12.29
C LYS A 34 -20.17 -3.19 12.50
N SER A 35 -20.59 -4.24 11.79
CA SER A 35 -21.84 -4.95 12.09
C SER A 35 -21.57 -6.06 13.11
N TRP A 36 -22.51 -6.31 14.04
CA TRP A 36 -22.39 -7.32 15.09
C TRP A 36 -22.09 -8.74 14.55
N GLN A 37 -22.64 -9.08 13.38
CA GLN A 37 -22.37 -10.33 12.66
C GLN A 37 -20.90 -10.49 12.24
N SER A 38 -20.21 -9.38 11.99
CA SER A 38 -18.81 -9.40 11.58
C SER A 38 -17.82 -9.64 12.73
N VAL A 39 -18.19 -9.26 13.95
CA VAL A 39 -17.41 -9.53 15.17
C VAL A 39 -17.50 -11.02 15.53
N TRP A 40 -18.67 -11.64 15.31
CA TRP A 40 -18.85 -13.08 15.53
C TRP A 40 -18.04 -13.95 14.57
N GLN A 41 -17.96 -13.56 13.29
CA GLN A 41 -17.17 -14.29 12.29
C GLN A 41 -15.66 -14.02 12.40
N TYR A 42 -15.26 -12.83 12.86
CA TYR A 42 -13.86 -12.40 12.96
C TYR A 42 -13.56 -11.86 14.38
N PRO A 43 -13.40 -12.74 15.38
CA PRO A 43 -13.20 -12.33 16.77
C PRO A 43 -11.88 -11.60 17.02
N VAL A 44 -10.89 -11.75 16.13
CA VAL A 44 -9.59 -11.07 16.20
C VAL A 44 -9.60 -9.72 15.44
N GLY A 45 -10.75 -9.31 14.90
CA GLY A 45 -10.91 -8.08 14.13
C GLY A 45 -10.56 -8.23 12.64
N LYS A 46 -11.04 -7.26 11.86
CA LYS A 46 -10.96 -7.23 10.38
C LYS A 46 -9.74 -6.50 9.81
N ARG A 47 -8.87 -5.98 10.68
CA ARG A 47 -7.73 -5.13 10.28
C ARG A 47 -6.70 -5.83 9.40
N ARG A 48 -6.64 -7.17 9.45
CA ARG A 48 -5.81 -7.97 8.53
C ARG A 48 -6.27 -7.94 7.07
N MET A 49 -7.50 -7.52 6.79
CA MET A 49 -8.01 -7.40 5.42
C MET A 49 -7.50 -6.14 4.71
N GLU A 50 -7.02 -5.13 5.43
CA GLU A 50 -6.44 -3.91 4.85
C GLU A 50 -5.25 -4.21 3.92
N PRO A 51 -4.17 -4.87 4.39
CA PRO A 51 -3.05 -5.21 3.52
C PRO A 51 -3.41 -6.23 2.44
N MET A 52 -4.43 -7.08 2.63
CA MET A 52 -4.91 -7.97 1.57
C MET A 52 -5.51 -7.17 0.39
N GLY A 53 -6.26 -6.09 0.67
CA GLY A 53 -6.76 -5.19 -0.36
C GLY A 53 -5.63 -4.54 -1.15
N VAL A 54 -4.57 -4.09 -0.47
CA VAL A 54 -3.38 -3.51 -1.10
C VAL A 54 -2.64 -4.51 -1.96
N VAL A 55 -2.52 -5.77 -1.53
CA VAL A 55 -1.89 -6.86 -2.32
C VAL A 55 -2.65 -7.09 -3.62
N VAL A 56 -3.98 -7.22 -3.56
CA VAL A 56 -4.81 -7.42 -4.76
C VAL A 56 -4.68 -6.23 -5.71
N PHE A 57 -4.75 -5.00 -5.17
CA PHE A 57 -4.59 -3.79 -5.95
C PHE A 57 -3.22 -3.72 -6.64
N SER A 58 -2.14 -4.03 -5.91
CA SER A 58 -0.77 -4.04 -6.45
C SER A 58 -0.61 -5.01 -7.62
N VAL A 59 -1.24 -6.20 -7.56
CA VAL A 59 -1.20 -7.18 -8.67
C VAL A 59 -1.89 -6.64 -9.92
N PHE A 60 -3.06 -5.99 -9.78
CA PHE A 60 -3.74 -5.36 -10.91
C PHE A 60 -2.89 -4.25 -11.53
N MET A 61 -2.29 -3.38 -10.71
CA MET A 61 -1.43 -2.30 -11.20
C MET A 61 -0.21 -2.84 -11.96
N ILE A 62 0.51 -3.82 -11.39
CA ILE A 62 1.65 -4.45 -12.07
C ILE A 62 1.21 -5.04 -13.42
N SER A 63 0.08 -5.75 -13.46
CA SER A 63 -0.44 -6.33 -14.71
C SER A 63 -0.73 -5.27 -15.77
N SER A 64 -1.36 -4.15 -15.40
CA SER A 64 -1.66 -3.05 -16.33
C SER A 64 -0.38 -2.42 -16.87
N PHE A 65 0.63 -2.16 -16.02
CA PHE A 65 1.88 -1.55 -16.48
C PHE A 65 2.76 -2.50 -17.30
N VAL A 66 2.65 -3.82 -17.09
CA VAL A 66 3.30 -4.80 -17.98
C VAL A 66 2.70 -4.72 -19.39
N GLN A 67 1.38 -4.52 -19.53
CA GLN A 67 0.77 -4.34 -20.85
C GLN A 67 1.28 -3.07 -21.53
N VAL A 68 1.35 -1.96 -20.80
CA VAL A 68 1.91 -0.68 -21.31
C VAL A 68 3.39 -0.84 -21.70
N LEU A 69 4.17 -1.62 -20.95
CA LEU A 69 5.56 -1.91 -21.26
C LEU A 69 5.68 -2.67 -22.59
N VAL A 70 4.87 -3.73 -22.79
CA VAL A 70 4.86 -4.50 -24.04
C VAL A 70 4.48 -3.61 -25.22
N GLU A 71 3.44 -2.78 -25.08
CA GLU A 71 3.01 -1.86 -26.14
C GLU A 71 4.09 -0.81 -26.45
N SER A 72 4.81 -0.31 -25.44
CA SER A 72 5.92 0.64 -25.62
C SER A 72 7.09 0.00 -26.38
N VAL A 73 7.41 -1.26 -26.06
CA VAL A 73 8.45 -2.04 -26.77
C VAL A 73 8.04 -2.29 -28.22
N GLU A 74 6.79 -2.69 -28.47
CA GLU A 74 6.28 -2.88 -29.82
C GLU A 74 6.34 -1.61 -30.66
N ARG A 75 5.95 -0.45 -30.08
CA ARG A 75 6.07 0.86 -30.75
C ARG A 75 7.51 1.24 -31.06
N LEU A 76 8.46 0.89 -30.19
CA LEU A 76 9.89 1.13 -30.40
C LEU A 76 10.42 0.29 -31.58
N PHE A 77 10.05 -0.99 -31.66
CA PHE A 77 10.48 -1.89 -32.75
C PHE A 77 9.74 -1.65 -34.07
N ALA A 78 8.48 -1.23 -34.03
CA ALA A 78 7.70 -0.91 -35.22
C ALA A 78 8.18 0.35 -35.95
N GLY A 79 9.09 1.13 -35.34
CA GLY A 79 9.65 2.35 -35.96
C GLY A 79 8.58 3.39 -36.28
N SER A 80 7.44 3.38 -35.57
CA SER A 80 6.31 4.24 -35.90
C SER A 80 6.64 5.70 -35.59
N ASN A 81 7.05 6.43 -36.63
CA ASN A 81 7.23 7.89 -36.67
C ASN A 81 5.89 8.65 -36.63
N THR A 82 4.89 8.15 -35.92
CA THR A 82 3.64 8.88 -35.72
C THR A 82 3.85 9.85 -34.57
N ALA A 83 4.34 11.05 -34.91
CA ALA A 83 4.31 12.17 -33.98
C ALA A 83 2.86 12.36 -33.52
N LEU A 84 2.58 11.97 -32.27
CA LEU A 84 1.31 12.27 -31.63
C LEU A 84 1.24 13.80 -31.53
N SER A 85 0.48 14.41 -32.44
CA SER A 85 0.07 15.80 -32.31
C SER A 85 -0.89 15.86 -31.14
N ILE A 86 -0.37 16.14 -29.95
CA ILE A 86 -1.20 16.28 -28.75
C ILE A 86 -2.10 17.51 -28.97
N PRO A 87 -3.42 17.34 -29.12
CA PRO A 87 -4.31 18.47 -29.24
C PRO A 87 -4.34 19.24 -27.92
N LEU A 88 -4.50 20.55 -27.99
CA LEU A 88 -4.53 21.45 -26.83
C LEU A 88 -5.54 21.01 -25.75
N THR A 89 -6.59 20.29 -26.15
CA THR A 89 -7.59 19.67 -25.28
C THR A 89 -7.02 18.57 -24.38
N SER A 90 -6.12 17.70 -24.87
CA SER A 90 -5.47 16.65 -24.06
C SER A 90 -4.52 17.25 -23.02
N MET A 91 -3.84 18.35 -23.35
CA MET A 91 -2.97 19.07 -22.42
C MET A 91 -3.76 19.67 -21.25
N ILE A 92 -4.94 20.24 -21.52
CA ILE A 92 -5.82 20.80 -20.47
C ILE A 92 -6.37 19.70 -19.56
N VAL A 93 -6.78 18.55 -20.13
CA VAL A 93 -7.25 17.41 -19.34
C VAL A 93 -6.15 16.84 -18.45
N MET A 94 -4.91 16.72 -18.95
CA MET A 94 -3.77 16.24 -18.16
C MET A 94 -3.37 17.22 -17.04
N TRP A 95 -3.44 18.55 -17.27
CA TRP A 95 -3.23 19.51 -16.19
C TRP A 95 -4.32 19.46 -15.12
N ALA A 96 -5.57 19.23 -15.53
CA ALA A 96 -6.68 19.04 -14.60
C ALA A 96 -6.53 17.76 -13.76
N THR A 97 -6.08 16.65 -14.34
CA THR A 97 -5.81 15.42 -13.57
C THR A 97 -4.63 15.59 -12.61
N ILE A 98 -3.57 16.29 -13.00
CA ILE A 98 -2.45 16.63 -12.09
C ILE A 98 -2.94 17.46 -10.90
N ALA A 99 -3.79 18.47 -11.14
CA ALA A 99 -4.33 19.31 -10.07
C ALA A 99 -5.23 18.50 -9.11
N VAL A 100 -6.12 17.66 -9.65
CA VAL A 100 -7.02 16.82 -8.85
C VAL A 100 -6.23 15.77 -8.05
N LYS A 101 -5.30 15.05 -8.69
CA LYS A 101 -4.47 14.02 -8.02
C LYS A 101 -3.51 14.65 -7.00
N GLY A 102 -3.01 15.86 -7.26
CA GLY A 102 -2.22 16.63 -6.29
C GLY A 102 -3.01 17.01 -5.02
N VAL A 103 -4.28 17.38 -5.15
CA VAL A 103 -5.16 17.63 -3.99
C VAL A 103 -5.44 16.35 -3.22
N VAL A 104 -5.66 15.23 -3.91
CA VAL A 104 -5.86 13.90 -3.29
C VAL A 104 -4.61 13.44 -2.54
N TRP A 105 -3.41 13.60 -3.11
CA TRP A 105 -2.14 13.30 -2.45
C TRP A 105 -1.97 14.11 -1.16
N LEU A 106 -2.26 15.41 -1.21
CA LEU A 106 -2.15 16.31 -0.06
C LEU A 106 -3.14 15.95 1.06
N TRP A 107 -4.31 15.43 0.69
CA TRP A 107 -5.30 14.91 1.63
C TRP A 107 -4.89 13.55 2.22
N CYS A 108 -4.39 12.63 1.40
CA CYS A 108 -4.03 11.26 1.83
C CYS A 108 -2.74 11.20 2.65
N ARG A 109 -1.77 12.11 2.43
CA ARG A 109 -0.52 12.20 3.22
C ARG A 109 -0.75 12.38 4.73
N ARG A 110 -1.92 12.88 5.13
CA ARG A 110 -2.26 13.11 6.55
C ARG A 110 -2.78 11.87 7.30
N LYS A 111 -3.03 10.74 6.63
CA LYS A 111 -3.61 9.53 7.24
C LYS A 111 -2.58 8.39 7.29
N LYS A 112 -2.49 7.69 8.43
CA LYS A 112 -1.48 6.63 8.68
C LYS A 112 -1.90 5.21 8.25
N ASN A 113 -3.11 5.02 7.73
CA ASN A 113 -3.61 3.70 7.34
C ASN A 113 -2.87 3.17 6.10
N THR A 114 -2.49 1.89 6.08
CA THR A 114 -1.79 1.31 4.92
C THR A 114 -2.60 1.35 3.64
N SER A 115 -3.90 1.14 3.71
CA SER A 115 -4.81 1.28 2.55
C SER A 115 -4.78 2.70 1.97
N VAL A 116 -4.68 3.72 2.83
CA VAL A 116 -4.60 5.13 2.40
C VAL A 116 -3.20 5.49 1.91
N ARG A 117 -2.15 4.87 2.44
CA ARG A 117 -0.77 5.03 1.94
C ARG A 117 -0.60 4.43 0.55
N ALA A 118 -1.15 3.24 0.30
CA ALA A 118 -1.14 2.64 -1.03
C ALA A 118 -1.86 3.55 -2.05
N LEU A 119 -2.98 4.14 -1.66
CA LEU A 119 -3.69 5.13 -2.47
C LEU A 119 -2.90 6.43 -2.67
N ALA A 120 -2.22 6.91 -1.64
CA ALA A 120 -1.38 8.10 -1.76
C ALA A 120 -0.20 7.85 -2.72
N GLN A 121 0.39 6.65 -2.66
CA GLN A 121 1.46 6.21 -3.56
C GLN A 121 0.95 6.07 -5.00
N ASP A 122 -0.26 5.54 -5.20
CA ASP A 122 -0.94 5.50 -6.50
C ASP A 122 -1.12 6.91 -7.08
N ALA A 123 -1.65 7.84 -6.28
CA ALA A 123 -1.84 9.24 -6.69
C ALA A 123 -0.51 9.96 -7.00
N GLU A 124 0.58 9.62 -6.30
CA GLU A 124 1.92 10.15 -6.58
C GLU A 124 2.47 9.61 -7.90
N ASN A 125 2.38 8.30 -8.10
CA ASN A 125 2.77 7.64 -9.34
C ASN A 125 1.98 8.18 -10.53
N ASP A 126 0.69 8.44 -10.35
CA ASP A 126 -0.12 9.08 -11.36
C ASP A 126 0.29 10.53 -11.67
N CYS A 127 0.73 11.30 -10.68
CA CYS A 127 1.26 12.64 -10.94
C CYS A 127 2.57 12.56 -11.73
N VAL A 128 3.47 11.64 -11.35
CA VAL A 128 4.72 11.37 -12.07
C VAL A 128 4.42 10.93 -13.51
N LEU A 129 3.49 9.99 -13.69
CA LEU A 129 2.99 9.55 -14.99
C LEU A 129 2.51 10.72 -15.85
N ASN A 130 1.60 11.53 -15.32
CA ASN A 130 1.03 12.64 -16.08
C ASN A 130 2.07 13.70 -16.44
N VAL A 131 3.02 13.99 -15.55
CA VAL A 131 4.11 14.93 -15.82
C VAL A 131 5.01 14.40 -16.92
N PHE A 132 5.51 13.17 -16.81
CA PHE A 132 6.40 12.57 -17.81
C PHE A 132 5.71 12.32 -19.16
N SER A 133 4.46 11.88 -19.16
CA SER A 133 3.64 11.71 -20.37
C SER A 133 3.33 13.04 -21.08
N LEU A 134 3.47 14.18 -20.41
CA LEU A 134 3.42 15.49 -21.06
C LEU A 134 4.80 15.95 -21.55
N LEU A 135 5.83 15.67 -20.75
CA LEU A 135 7.21 16.12 -20.99
C LEU A 135 7.86 15.40 -22.18
N PHE A 136 7.71 14.07 -22.27
CA PHE A 136 8.34 13.26 -23.31
C PHE A 136 7.84 13.59 -24.73
N PRO A 137 6.53 13.70 -24.99
CA PRO A 137 6.04 14.13 -26.30
C PRO A 137 6.39 15.58 -26.62
N TYR A 138 6.35 16.48 -25.65
CA TYR A 138 6.72 17.89 -25.84
C TYR A 138 8.19 18.04 -26.24
N LEU A 139 9.09 17.33 -25.56
CA LEU A 139 10.50 17.27 -25.93
C LEU A 139 10.72 16.55 -27.26
N GLY A 140 9.97 15.47 -27.54
CA GLY A 140 10.03 14.74 -28.81
C GLY A 140 9.67 15.62 -30.01
N GLN A 141 8.64 16.48 -29.87
CA GLN A 141 8.27 17.47 -30.88
C GLN A 141 9.32 18.57 -31.02
N LYS A 142 9.82 19.12 -29.92
CA LYS A 142 10.82 20.20 -29.94
C LYS A 142 12.17 19.76 -30.52
N LEU A 143 12.55 18.49 -30.29
CA LEU A 143 13.83 17.92 -30.72
C LEU A 143 13.72 17.11 -32.03
N ASN A 144 12.52 16.93 -32.60
CA ASN A 144 12.23 16.04 -33.74
C ASN A 144 12.70 14.59 -33.52
N ILE A 145 12.53 14.07 -32.30
CA ILE A 145 12.93 12.71 -31.90
C ILE A 145 11.64 11.90 -31.61
N PRO A 146 11.07 11.19 -32.61
CA PRO A 146 9.78 10.51 -32.46
C PRO A 146 9.82 9.26 -31.55
N TRP A 147 11.00 8.67 -31.34
CA TRP A 147 11.19 7.50 -30.47
C TRP A 147 11.31 7.86 -28.98
N LEU A 148 11.41 9.16 -28.64
CA LEU A 148 11.58 9.61 -27.27
C LEU A 148 10.36 9.28 -26.39
N ASP A 149 9.17 9.31 -26.98
CA ASP A 149 7.92 8.96 -26.30
C ASP A 149 7.86 7.47 -25.92
N ALA A 150 8.21 6.59 -26.86
CA ALA A 150 8.26 5.14 -26.62
C ALA A 150 9.30 4.76 -25.55
N VAL A 151 10.47 5.43 -25.55
CA VAL A 151 11.48 5.25 -24.50
C VAL A 151 10.99 5.78 -23.15
N GLY A 152 10.30 6.92 -23.15
CA GLY A 152 9.69 7.49 -21.95
C GLY A 152 8.69 6.55 -21.29
N GLY A 153 7.75 6.00 -22.07
CA GLY A 153 6.77 5.01 -21.60
C GLY A 153 7.42 3.71 -21.09
N LEU A 154 8.50 3.25 -21.73
CA LEU A 154 9.26 2.08 -21.30
C LEU A 154 9.94 2.30 -19.95
N ILE A 155 10.67 3.41 -19.78
CA ILE A 155 11.35 3.73 -18.52
C ILE A 155 10.34 3.86 -17.37
N LEU A 156 9.24 4.53 -17.66
CA LEU A 156 8.19 4.84 -16.69
C LEU A 156 7.43 3.59 -16.24
N SER A 157 7.09 2.68 -17.16
CA SER A 157 6.46 1.41 -16.82
C SER A 157 7.36 0.53 -15.95
N ILE A 158 8.68 0.46 -16.24
CA ILE A 158 9.64 -0.27 -15.40
C ILE A 158 9.67 0.33 -13.98
N TYR A 159 9.77 1.66 -13.87
CA TYR A 159 9.78 2.35 -12.58
C TYR A 159 8.57 1.94 -11.72
N ILE A 160 7.37 2.04 -12.28
CA ILE A 160 6.13 1.76 -11.55
C ILE A 160 6.00 0.27 -11.20
N ILE A 161 6.38 -0.64 -12.10
CA ILE A 161 6.40 -2.08 -11.82
C ILE A 161 7.32 -2.38 -10.64
N THR A 162 8.53 -1.79 -10.58
CA THR A 162 9.46 -2.02 -9.48
C THR A 162 8.91 -1.50 -8.15
N GLU A 163 8.27 -0.33 -8.16
CA GLU A 163 7.71 0.29 -6.96
C GLU A 163 6.54 -0.51 -6.40
N TRP A 164 5.56 -0.88 -7.25
CA TRP A 164 4.43 -1.71 -6.85
C TRP A 164 4.84 -3.14 -6.46
N SER A 165 5.89 -3.69 -7.08
CA SER A 165 6.45 -4.97 -6.67
C SER A 165 7.00 -4.90 -5.24
N HIS A 166 7.72 -3.82 -4.91
CA HIS A 166 8.22 -3.61 -3.55
C HIS A 166 7.06 -3.49 -2.54
N THR A 167 6.04 -2.68 -2.85
CA THR A 167 4.84 -2.53 -2.01
C THR A 167 4.10 -3.86 -1.83
N LEU A 168 3.95 -4.64 -2.90
CA LEU A 168 3.36 -5.98 -2.86
C LEU A 168 4.12 -6.89 -1.88
N PHE A 169 5.45 -6.98 -2.02
CA PHE A 169 6.27 -7.85 -1.17
C PHE A 169 6.25 -7.40 0.30
N ASP A 170 6.24 -6.11 0.59
CA ASP A 170 6.16 -5.62 1.96
C ASP A 170 4.82 -5.95 2.62
N ASN A 171 3.69 -5.76 1.90
CA ASN A 171 2.38 -6.11 2.43
C ASN A 171 2.23 -7.63 2.62
N VAL A 172 2.76 -8.44 1.70
CA VAL A 172 2.81 -9.91 1.87
C VAL A 172 3.63 -10.29 3.10
N LYS A 173 4.82 -9.71 3.28
CA LYS A 173 5.66 -9.98 4.47
C LYS A 173 4.92 -9.64 5.77
N ASN A 174 4.21 -8.51 5.81
CA ASN A 174 3.43 -8.07 6.97
C ASN A 174 2.24 -9.01 7.26
N LEU A 175 1.69 -9.69 6.25
CA LEU A 175 0.66 -10.72 6.41
C LEU A 175 1.24 -12.06 6.89
N THR A 176 2.48 -12.38 6.52
CA THR A 176 3.15 -13.66 6.86
C THR A 176 3.82 -13.69 8.23
N GLY A 177 3.71 -12.64 9.06
CA GLY A 177 4.33 -12.65 10.39
C GLY A 177 5.79 -12.17 10.41
N LYS A 178 6.15 -11.19 9.56
CA LYS A 178 7.48 -10.56 9.63
C LYS A 178 7.77 -10.07 11.05
N ARG A 179 9.00 -10.29 11.53
CA ARG A 179 9.45 -9.80 12.84
C ARG A 179 9.35 -8.28 12.89
N ALA A 180 8.84 -7.76 14.00
CA ALA A 180 8.78 -6.33 14.27
C ALA A 180 10.17 -5.70 14.38
N ASP A 181 10.21 -4.38 14.21
CA ASP A 181 11.42 -3.59 14.33
C ASP A 181 12.12 -3.83 15.69
N PRO A 182 13.47 -3.89 15.74
CA PRO A 182 14.19 -4.17 16.98
C PRO A 182 13.85 -3.20 18.11
N ILE A 183 13.48 -1.95 17.80
CA ILE A 183 13.10 -0.95 18.81
C ILE A 183 11.79 -1.35 19.48
N GLN A 184 10.79 -1.82 18.73
CA GLN A 184 9.52 -2.30 19.29
C GLN A 184 9.73 -3.55 20.14
N HIS A 185 10.61 -4.44 19.67
CA HIS A 185 10.98 -5.64 20.41
C HIS A 185 11.62 -5.31 21.77
N GLN A 186 12.56 -4.35 21.78
CA GLN A 186 13.19 -3.86 23.01
C GLN A 186 12.18 -3.18 23.94
N ARG A 187 11.24 -2.39 23.40
CA ARG A 187 10.19 -1.73 24.19
C ARG A 187 9.30 -2.75 24.91
N VAL A 188 8.87 -3.81 24.22
CA VAL A 188 8.09 -4.91 24.79
C VAL A 188 8.90 -5.64 25.86
N ALA A 189 10.13 -6.04 25.55
CA ALA A 189 10.98 -6.76 26.50
C ALA A 189 11.28 -5.92 27.76
N TYR A 190 11.49 -4.62 27.61
CA TYR A 190 11.71 -3.69 28.72
C TYR A 190 10.47 -3.57 29.60
N LEU A 191 9.28 -3.45 29.01
CA LEU A 191 8.03 -3.39 29.78
C LEU A 191 7.84 -4.66 30.61
N VAL A 192 7.97 -5.83 29.98
CA VAL A 192 7.75 -7.12 30.65
C VAL A 192 8.74 -7.33 31.79
N THR A 193 10.03 -7.10 31.55
CA THR A 193 11.08 -7.31 32.57
C THR A 193 10.98 -6.33 33.74
N ARG A 194 10.39 -5.14 33.54
CA ARG A 194 10.24 -4.12 34.58
C ARG A 194 8.87 -4.11 35.26
N PHE A 195 7.91 -4.89 34.75
CA PHE A 195 6.52 -4.84 35.21
C PHE A 195 6.35 -5.26 36.69
N SER A 196 7.03 -6.34 37.11
CA SER A 196 6.90 -6.89 38.46
C SER A 196 8.18 -7.57 38.93
N PRO A 197 8.53 -7.48 40.23
CA PRO A 197 9.68 -8.19 40.79
C PRO A 197 9.51 -9.72 40.81
N LEU A 198 8.30 -10.23 40.56
CA LEU A 198 8.01 -11.67 40.48
C LEU A 198 8.55 -12.30 39.18
N ILE A 199 8.82 -11.47 38.16
CA ILE A 199 9.36 -11.90 36.87
C ILE A 199 10.87 -12.04 37.01
N GLN A 200 11.38 -13.27 36.95
CA GLN A 200 12.81 -13.56 37.10
C GLN A 200 13.57 -13.41 35.79
N ALA A 201 12.97 -13.90 34.70
CA ALA A 201 13.60 -13.89 33.38
C ALA A 201 12.55 -13.95 32.26
N LEU A 202 12.93 -13.42 31.10
CA LEU A 202 12.18 -13.55 29.86
C LEU A 202 12.73 -14.76 29.09
N GLN A 203 11.91 -15.78 28.85
CA GLN A 203 12.33 -17.00 28.14
C GLN A 203 12.23 -16.80 26.63
N HIS A 204 11.04 -16.39 26.17
CA HIS A 204 10.77 -16.13 24.75
C HIS A 204 10.01 -14.81 24.62
N CYS A 205 10.35 -14.05 23.60
CA CYS A 205 9.61 -12.87 23.19
C CYS A 205 9.58 -12.90 21.67
N HIS A 206 8.38 -13.05 21.12
CA HIS A 206 8.13 -12.99 19.69
C HIS A 206 7.21 -11.79 19.46
N VAL A 207 7.72 -10.82 18.71
CA VAL A 207 6.92 -9.67 18.28
C VAL A 207 6.91 -9.71 16.78
N TYR A 208 5.75 -9.97 16.20
CA TYR A 208 5.59 -10.15 14.77
C TYR A 208 4.36 -9.40 14.27
N GLN A 209 4.39 -9.09 12.99
CA GLN A 209 3.38 -8.27 12.35
C GLN A 209 2.19 -9.11 11.90
N ALA A 210 0.98 -8.60 12.11
CA ALA A 210 -0.26 -9.23 11.70
C ALA A 210 -1.10 -8.21 10.94
N GLY A 211 -0.67 -7.91 9.72
CA GLY A 211 -1.19 -6.79 8.93
C GLY A 211 -0.54 -5.47 9.35
N ASP A 212 -1.35 -4.50 9.81
CA ASP A 212 -0.84 -3.19 10.27
C ASP A 212 -0.46 -3.16 11.75
N ASP A 213 -1.02 -4.09 12.53
CA ASP A 213 -0.78 -4.19 13.95
C ASP A 213 0.27 -5.27 14.28
N LEU A 214 0.79 -5.22 15.50
CA LEU A 214 1.73 -6.18 16.05
C LEU A 214 1.02 -7.16 16.99
N ILE A 215 1.49 -8.41 16.98
CA ILE A 215 1.15 -9.42 17.98
C ILE A 215 2.40 -9.71 18.79
N VAL A 216 2.23 -9.75 20.10
CA VAL A 216 3.26 -10.12 21.06
C VAL A 216 2.94 -11.48 21.64
N GLU A 217 3.89 -12.40 21.59
CA GLU A 217 3.87 -13.66 22.32
C GLU A 217 5.09 -13.68 23.24
N THR A 218 4.85 -13.69 24.54
CA THR A 218 5.90 -13.64 25.56
C THR A 218 5.75 -14.76 26.57
N SER A 219 6.87 -15.36 26.93
CA SER A 219 6.94 -16.37 27.99
C SER A 219 7.92 -15.90 29.05
N VAL A 220 7.44 -15.83 30.29
CA VAL A 220 8.21 -15.35 31.45
C VAL A 220 8.38 -16.44 32.48
N PHE A 221 9.54 -16.47 33.13
CA PHE A 221 9.76 -17.28 34.32
C PHE A 221 9.33 -16.49 35.56
N LEU A 222 8.47 -17.11 36.36
CA LEU A 222 7.97 -16.56 37.61
C LEU A 222 8.63 -17.25 38.80
N SER A 223 8.85 -16.51 39.88
CA SER A 223 9.19 -17.13 41.17
C SER A 223 8.06 -18.07 41.63
N SER A 224 8.42 -19.14 42.33
CA SER A 224 7.49 -20.20 42.75
C SER A 224 6.35 -19.66 43.61
N HIS A 225 5.23 -19.34 42.97
CA HIS A 225 4.00 -18.83 43.59
C HIS A 225 2.78 -19.67 43.13
N GLY A 226 1.65 -19.49 43.81
CA GLY A 226 0.42 -20.18 43.45
C GLY A 226 -0.08 -19.81 42.06
N HIS A 227 -0.78 -20.75 41.41
CA HIS A 227 -1.38 -20.59 40.09
C HIS A 227 -2.26 -19.31 39.94
N PRO A 228 -3.08 -18.90 40.94
CA PRO A 228 -3.88 -17.68 40.82
C PRO A 228 -3.03 -16.42 40.64
N THR A 229 -1.96 -16.28 41.44
CA THR A 229 -1.07 -15.11 41.37
C THR A 229 -0.32 -15.05 40.05
N ALA A 230 0.08 -16.19 39.50
CA ALA A 230 0.70 -16.27 38.18
C ALA A 230 -0.27 -15.86 37.06
N HIS A 231 -1.53 -16.29 37.17
CA HIS A 231 -2.58 -15.94 36.22
C HIS A 231 -2.88 -14.44 36.23
N ASP A 232 -3.14 -13.86 37.41
CA ASP A 232 -3.48 -12.43 37.56
C ASP A 232 -2.34 -11.52 37.08
N LEU A 233 -1.08 -11.93 37.34
CA LEU A 233 0.08 -11.21 36.85
C LEU A 233 0.21 -11.31 35.33
N GLY A 234 -0.04 -12.49 34.75
CA GLY A 234 -0.06 -12.68 33.30
C GLY A 234 -1.10 -11.80 32.62
N GLU A 235 -2.32 -11.75 33.16
CA GLU A 235 -3.40 -10.90 32.65
C GLU A 235 -3.04 -9.41 32.76
N SER A 236 -2.44 -9.00 33.88
CA SER A 236 -1.97 -7.62 34.07
C SER A 236 -0.89 -7.21 33.08
N VAL A 237 0.07 -8.10 32.80
CA VAL A 237 1.12 -7.89 31.79
C VAL A 237 0.50 -7.82 30.40
N GLN A 238 -0.47 -8.69 30.10
CA GLN A 238 -1.19 -8.68 28.82
C GLN A 238 -1.86 -7.32 28.58
N TYR A 239 -2.65 -6.81 29.53
CA TYR A 239 -3.29 -5.49 29.39
C TYR A 239 -2.28 -4.36 29.24
N ALA A 240 -1.15 -4.43 29.96
CA ALA A 240 -0.09 -3.44 29.85
C ALA A 240 0.57 -3.45 28.46
N LEU A 241 0.78 -4.63 27.88
CA LEU A 241 1.30 -4.77 26.52
C LEU A 241 0.29 -4.29 25.47
N GLU A 242 -0.99 -4.64 25.60
CA GLU A 242 -2.05 -4.19 24.70
C GLU A 242 -2.30 -2.68 24.76
N SER A 243 -1.87 -2.01 25.84
CA SER A 243 -1.89 -0.55 25.94
C SER A 243 -0.79 0.16 25.14
N LEU A 244 0.22 -0.56 24.65
CA LEU A 244 1.28 0.00 23.82
C LEU A 244 0.77 0.29 22.41
N ASP A 245 1.15 1.46 21.89
CA ASP A 245 0.81 1.86 20.52
C ASP A 245 1.24 0.81 19.49
N GLY A 246 0.27 0.36 18.68
CA GLY A 246 0.50 -0.56 17.57
C GLY A 246 0.43 -2.05 17.94
N ILE A 247 0.17 -2.40 19.20
CA ILE A 247 -0.03 -3.79 19.63
C ILE A 247 -1.53 -4.09 19.63
N ALA A 248 -1.96 -5.01 18.76
CA ALA A 248 -3.37 -5.41 18.72
C ALA A 248 -3.70 -6.49 19.76
N ARG A 249 -2.71 -7.33 20.11
CA ARG A 249 -2.90 -8.44 21.04
C ARG A 249 -1.57 -8.87 21.65
N ALA A 250 -1.61 -9.25 22.92
CA ALA A 250 -0.51 -9.90 23.62
C ALA A 250 -0.96 -11.26 24.19
N CYS A 251 -0.03 -12.21 24.27
CA CYS A 251 -0.19 -13.54 24.85
C CYS A 251 1.04 -13.91 25.69
#